data_AF-A0A8C3GJU1-F1
#
_entry.id   AF-A0A8C3GJU1-F1
#
_cell.length_a   1.000
_cell.length_b   1.000
_cell.length_c   1.000
_cell.angle_alpha   90.00
_cell.angle_beta   90.00
_cell.angle_gamma   90.00
#
_symmetry.space_group_name_H-M   'P 1'
#
loop_
_entity.id
_entity.type
_entity.pdbx_description
1 polymer ?
#
loop_
_entity_poly.entity_id
_entity_poly.type
_entity_poly.pdbx_seq_one_letter_code
_entity_poly.pdbx_strand_id
1 'polypeptide(L)'
;MGQVLTHQWAGGSQRRRSLLPQGAAAFLLTQLGQRGLDVVLREEEVLPAVTNALTAPAEVWGGDRGDGAVEQGFAASELWSVLWHGVAAVLRVGAEPEGETPGAQPDWNLLSPQGTLLFLSLALLVFTRESPRCLPQLTQSHGVLMVTLRSLLLSQKLRQAGEDGDTELVPAVVIQACQLLCFPFALDVDGNTLSSVVAAVRDSQLPAQLLQACCHHLPLPDAELPLSLLCHLVVSDERVAAQVVQQAAASERILAFLTSVLLSDSLPLVTDLLSLLTHVARVSPEHLPFLQSILGGSDTSHQPLTRLLGHREPPVRAKTCSLLGNLLQHRHGLPQALQSQLESSLASLLACLADRDQAVRRAASFAVGNAAYNPCTPPRSLRGAVPGLTRLLLDPNSRTRRNAASALGNLWRRSAELGELLLEIQAPRVLLEVACRDPQAGVREGALLALRAASRHPGVQQVSLVLLALGAGEKLAAHAGSPCPSARHCQKLVRLLAASHSG
;
A
#
# COMPACT_ATOMS: atom_id res chain seq x y z
N MET A 1 0.52 59.45 46.83
CA MET A 1 1.59 58.45 46.62
C MET A 1 1.69 58.23 45.12
N GLY A 2 2.78 58.47 44.38
CA GLY A 2 4.00 59.27 44.58
C GLY A 2 4.53 59.59 43.16
N GLN A 3 4.93 60.83 42.84
CA GLN A 3 6.35 61.27 42.76
C GLN A 3 7.23 60.33 41.91
N VAL A 4 7.94 60.75 40.84
CA VAL A 4 8.41 62.08 40.30
C VAL A 4 8.34 61.94 38.75
N LEU A 5 7.87 62.89 37.91
CA LEU A 5 8.56 64.08 37.34
C LEU A 5 10.00 63.73 36.80
N THR A 6 10.58 64.26 35.71
CA THR A 6 10.36 65.50 34.92
C THR A 6 11.24 65.51 33.64
N HIS A 7 10.89 66.29 32.60
CA HIS A 7 11.78 66.92 31.57
C HIS A 7 12.74 66.03 30.71
N GLN A 8 13.38 66.49 29.62
CA GLN A 8 12.98 67.37 28.49
C GLN A 8 14.01 67.26 27.34
N TRP A 9 13.53 67.27 26.08
CA TRP A 9 14.19 67.61 24.79
C TRP A 9 15.70 67.34 24.51
N ALA A 10 15.92 66.62 23.39
CA ALA A 10 16.89 66.89 22.32
C ALA A 10 18.42 66.90 22.58
N GLY A 11 19.12 65.95 21.94
CA GLY A 11 20.57 65.94 21.71
C GLY A 11 20.98 64.61 21.06
N GLY A 12 21.60 64.63 19.87
CA GLY A 12 21.77 63.42 19.05
C GLY A 12 23.22 63.07 18.69
N SER A 13 23.46 61.81 18.30
CA SER A 13 24.62 61.40 17.50
C SER A 13 24.34 60.08 16.75
N GLN A 14 25.26 59.67 15.85
CA GLN A 14 25.05 58.65 14.81
C GLN A 14 25.62 57.25 15.14
N ARG A 15 25.01 56.23 14.49
CA ARG A 15 25.47 54.81 14.36
C ARG A 15 25.35 53.99 15.67
N ARG A 16 24.96 52.71 15.65
CA ARG A 16 25.35 51.64 14.68
C ARG A 16 24.17 50.79 14.19
N ARG A 17 24.38 50.09 13.07
CA ARG A 17 23.57 48.95 12.60
C ARG A 17 24.14 47.64 13.15
N SER A 18 23.27 46.70 13.46
CA SER A 18 23.53 45.25 13.61
C SER A 18 22.20 44.54 13.32
N LEU A 19 21.86 44.20 12.07
CA LEU A 19 22.49 43.21 11.18
C LEU A 19 22.55 41.81 11.82
N LEU A 20 21.41 41.14 11.80
CA LEU A 20 21.24 39.68 11.87
C LEU A 20 20.37 39.25 10.66
N PRO A 21 20.42 37.98 10.21
CA PRO A 21 20.42 37.70 8.78
C PRO A 21 19.04 37.47 8.14
N GLN A 22 18.67 38.36 7.21
CA GLN A 22 17.58 38.15 6.24
C GLN A 22 18.01 37.19 5.10
N GLY A 23 18.80 36.15 5.43
CA GLY A 23 19.82 35.60 4.54
C GLY A 23 19.34 34.77 3.35
N ALA A 24 18.29 33.96 3.51
CA ALA A 24 17.89 32.98 2.49
C ALA A 24 16.72 33.47 1.60
N ALA A 25 15.57 33.81 2.20
CA ALA A 25 14.38 34.20 1.46
C ALA A 25 14.58 35.49 0.64
N ALA A 26 15.24 36.52 1.21
CA ALA A 26 15.53 37.74 0.48
C ALA A 26 16.58 37.54 -0.63
N PHE A 27 17.55 36.63 -0.43
CA PHE A 27 18.52 36.27 -1.48
C PHE A 27 17.82 35.57 -2.66
N LEU A 28 16.92 34.62 -2.39
CA LEU A 28 16.10 33.97 -3.43
C LEU A 28 15.25 34.98 -4.22
N LEU A 29 14.49 35.84 -3.54
CA LEU A 29 13.67 36.88 -4.18
C LEU A 29 14.53 37.87 -4.99
N THR A 30 15.74 38.20 -4.50
CA THR A 30 16.68 39.07 -5.23
C THR A 30 17.27 38.38 -6.47
N GLN A 31 17.59 37.08 -6.41
CA GLN A 31 18.07 36.31 -7.57
C GLN A 31 17.01 36.14 -8.65
N LEU A 32 15.73 36.02 -8.27
CA LEU A 32 14.60 36.00 -9.21
C LEU A 32 14.46 37.36 -9.92
N GLY A 33 14.35 38.46 -9.15
CA GLY A 33 14.20 39.81 -9.71
C GLY A 33 15.40 40.27 -10.57
N GLN A 34 16.63 39.84 -10.26
CA GLN A 34 17.81 40.16 -11.07
C GLN A 34 17.89 39.43 -12.42
N ARG A 35 17.06 38.41 -12.65
CA ARG A 35 17.05 37.61 -13.89
C ARG A 35 15.89 37.93 -14.84
N GLY A 36 15.06 38.93 -14.51
CA GLY A 36 13.89 39.31 -15.31
C GLY A 36 12.64 38.44 -15.06
N LEU A 37 12.71 37.49 -14.12
CA LEU A 37 11.56 36.72 -13.65
C LEU A 37 10.91 37.46 -12.48
N ASP A 38 9.89 38.28 -12.78
CA ASP A 38 9.17 39.06 -11.78
C ASP A 38 8.17 38.20 -10.98
N VAL A 39 8.71 37.35 -10.11
CA VAL A 39 7.95 36.38 -9.30
C VAL A 39 7.33 37.08 -8.09
N VAL A 40 6.27 37.86 -8.34
CA VAL A 40 5.40 38.41 -7.29
C VAL A 40 4.44 37.32 -6.79
N LEU A 41 4.95 36.45 -5.91
CA LEU A 41 4.14 35.55 -5.11
C LEU A 41 3.55 36.30 -3.91
N ARG A 42 2.26 36.67 -3.95
CA ARG A 42 1.46 36.70 -2.71
C ARG A 42 -0.07 36.78 -2.83
N GLU A 43 -0.69 36.09 -1.86
CA GLU A 43 -2.07 36.14 -1.32
C GLU A 43 -2.80 37.49 -1.51
N GLU A 44 -4.12 37.61 -1.69
CA GLU A 44 -5.28 36.69 -1.51
C GLU A 44 -6.42 37.15 -2.49
N GLU A 45 -7.42 36.40 -2.97
CA GLU A 45 -7.76 34.95 -2.89
C GLU A 45 -6.53 34.06 -3.08
N VAL A 46 -5.86 34.17 -4.22
CA VAL A 46 -4.39 34.32 -4.21
C VAL A 46 -3.96 35.65 -4.86
N LEU A 47 -4.84 36.40 -5.55
CA LEU A 47 -4.40 37.53 -6.40
C LEU A 47 -4.95 38.94 -6.08
N PRO A 48 -6.23 39.23 -5.81
CA PRO A 48 -6.79 40.59 -5.64
C PRO A 48 -5.96 41.69 -4.94
N ALA A 49 -5.18 41.38 -3.89
CA ALA A 49 -4.23 42.34 -3.30
C ALA A 49 -3.12 42.77 -4.29
N VAL A 50 -2.56 41.79 -5.02
CA VAL A 50 -1.64 41.95 -6.16
C VAL A 50 -2.37 42.46 -7.41
N THR A 51 -3.63 42.06 -7.67
CA THR A 51 -4.39 42.50 -8.86
C THR A 51 -4.70 44.00 -8.83
N ASN A 52 -5.05 44.56 -7.66
CA ASN A 52 -5.28 46.01 -7.54
C ASN A 52 -3.99 46.84 -7.78
N ALA A 53 -2.82 46.29 -7.45
CA ALA A 53 -1.53 46.92 -7.76
C ALA A 53 -1.16 46.88 -9.26
N LEU A 54 -1.82 46.02 -10.05
CA LEU A 54 -1.51 45.76 -11.46
C LEU A 54 -2.54 46.36 -12.45
N THR A 55 -3.51 47.17 -12.00
CA THR A 55 -4.69 47.53 -12.81
C THR A 55 -4.95 49.01 -13.12
N ALA A 56 -4.15 49.98 -12.63
CA ALA A 56 -4.36 51.40 -12.98
C ALA A 56 -3.13 52.32 -12.83
N PRO A 57 -2.94 53.31 -13.73
CA PRO A 57 -3.25 53.35 -15.16
C PRO A 57 -1.97 53.42 -16.03
N ALA A 58 -2.03 52.90 -17.26
CA ALA A 58 -0.89 52.95 -18.18
C ALA A 58 -0.99 54.13 -19.18
N GLU A 59 -0.03 55.05 -19.10
CA GLU A 59 0.43 55.83 -20.26
C GLU A 59 1.89 55.41 -20.54
N VAL A 60 2.29 55.03 -21.76
CA VAL A 60 1.50 54.68 -22.96
C VAL A 60 2.37 53.81 -23.90
N TRP A 61 1.73 53.07 -24.84
CA TRP A 61 2.31 52.07 -25.78
C TRP A 61 2.71 50.71 -25.14
N GLY A 62 2.47 49.54 -25.76
CA GLY A 62 1.64 49.24 -26.94
C GLY A 62 2.19 48.15 -27.85
N GLY A 63 1.57 46.96 -27.91
CA GLY A 63 1.93 45.92 -28.89
C GLY A 63 1.62 44.47 -28.48
N ASP A 64 0.35 44.07 -28.58
CA ASP A 64 -0.18 42.69 -28.48
C ASP A 64 0.04 41.90 -27.16
N ARG A 65 -0.68 40.78 -26.98
CA ARG A 65 -0.77 40.05 -25.69
C ARG A 65 -0.20 38.64 -25.77
N GLY A 66 0.77 38.33 -24.90
CA GLY A 66 1.24 36.97 -24.63
C GLY A 66 0.42 36.26 -23.54
N ASP A 67 0.32 34.94 -23.64
CA ASP A 67 -0.37 34.08 -22.65
C ASP A 67 0.47 33.89 -21.37
N GLY A 68 -0.19 33.68 -20.23
CA GLY A 68 0.39 33.62 -18.88
C GLY A 68 1.10 32.31 -18.56
N ALA A 69 2.09 31.93 -19.37
CA ALA A 69 2.87 30.72 -19.17
C ALA A 69 3.92 30.87 -18.05
N VAL A 70 3.99 29.89 -17.14
CA VAL A 70 5.27 29.55 -16.49
C VAL A 70 6.20 29.05 -17.60
N GLU A 71 7.39 29.65 -17.74
CA GLU A 71 8.33 29.29 -18.81
C GLU A 71 8.68 27.80 -18.76
N GLN A 72 8.50 27.10 -19.88
CA GLN A 72 8.71 25.65 -19.96
C GLN A 72 10.18 25.29 -19.75
N GLY A 73 10.50 24.75 -18.57
CA GLY A 73 11.85 24.40 -18.16
C GLY A 73 12.27 24.98 -16.82
N PHE A 74 11.36 25.58 -16.03
CA PHE A 74 11.69 26.05 -14.69
C PHE A 74 12.25 24.91 -13.81
N ALA A 75 11.74 23.67 -13.94
CA ALA A 75 12.27 22.51 -13.22
C ALA A 75 13.68 22.07 -13.67
N ALA A 76 14.19 22.64 -14.76
CA ALA A 76 15.56 22.47 -15.27
C ALA A 76 16.44 23.72 -15.07
N SER A 77 15.93 24.77 -14.42
CA SER A 77 16.65 26.01 -14.16
C SER A 77 17.61 25.90 -12.96
N GLU A 78 18.68 26.71 -12.96
CA GLU A 78 19.53 26.85 -11.76
C GLU A 78 18.76 27.43 -10.57
N LEU A 79 17.73 28.25 -10.80
CA LEU A 79 16.88 28.82 -9.74
C LEU A 79 16.12 27.72 -8.98
N TRP A 80 15.60 26.71 -9.68
CA TRP A 80 14.98 25.54 -9.06
C TRP A 80 15.99 24.70 -8.26
N SER A 81 17.22 24.53 -8.78
CA SER A 81 18.30 23.89 -8.02
C SER A 81 18.66 24.67 -6.74
N VAL A 82 18.85 25.99 -6.84
CA VAL A 82 19.17 26.88 -5.72
C VAL A 82 18.05 26.91 -4.68
N LEU A 83 16.79 26.86 -5.10
CA LEU A 83 15.63 26.70 -4.20
C LEU A 83 15.74 25.45 -3.33
N TRP A 84 15.91 24.26 -3.93
CA TRP A 84 16.04 23.01 -3.17
C TRP A 84 17.29 22.99 -2.28
N HIS A 85 18.44 23.46 -2.78
CA HIS A 85 19.67 23.51 -1.97
C HIS A 85 19.57 24.52 -0.80
N GLY A 86 18.88 25.65 -0.98
CA GLY A 86 18.62 26.61 0.09
C GLY A 86 17.76 26.02 1.21
N VAL A 87 16.67 25.33 0.86
CA VAL A 87 15.80 24.64 1.83
C VAL A 87 16.55 23.50 2.52
N ALA A 88 17.30 22.69 1.78
CA ALA A 88 18.14 21.62 2.33
C ALA A 88 19.18 22.16 3.35
N ALA A 89 19.82 23.29 3.04
CA ALA A 89 20.81 23.92 3.92
C ALA A 89 20.19 24.44 5.23
N VAL A 90 19.02 25.08 5.18
CA VAL A 90 18.33 25.55 6.41
C VAL A 90 17.85 24.38 7.28
N LEU A 91 17.41 23.29 6.66
CA LEU A 91 17.10 22.01 7.33
C LEU A 91 18.34 21.21 7.76
N ARG A 92 19.56 21.75 7.54
CA ARG A 92 20.87 21.15 7.86
C ARG A 92 21.06 19.72 7.33
N VAL A 93 20.54 19.49 6.12
CA VAL A 93 20.65 18.23 5.40
C VAL A 93 22.12 17.89 5.11
N GLY A 94 22.60 16.76 5.61
CA GLY A 94 23.93 16.21 5.30
C GLY A 94 25.05 16.49 6.30
N ALA A 95 24.76 17.08 7.46
CA ALA A 95 25.73 17.21 8.55
C ALA A 95 25.88 15.88 9.32
N GLU A 96 26.90 15.08 8.99
CA GLU A 96 27.36 13.96 9.84
C GLU A 96 27.83 14.49 11.21
N PRO A 97 27.64 13.73 12.32
CA PRO A 97 27.92 14.20 13.67
C PRO A 97 29.41 14.10 14.06
N GLU A 98 30.33 14.38 13.13
CA GLU A 98 31.77 14.48 13.43
C GLU A 98 32.10 15.80 14.13
N GLY A 99 31.97 15.80 15.46
CA GLY A 99 32.82 16.65 16.29
C GLY A 99 32.21 17.89 16.95
N GLU A 100 30.92 18.20 16.82
CA GLU A 100 30.30 19.19 17.74
C GLU A 100 28.77 19.04 17.91
N THR A 101 28.36 18.69 19.13
CA THR A 101 26.96 18.56 19.64
C THR A 101 26.01 17.58 18.93
N PRO A 102 25.48 16.55 19.61
CA PRO A 102 24.46 15.68 19.03
C PRO A 102 23.11 16.44 18.91
N GLY A 103 22.71 16.73 17.67
CA GLY A 103 21.36 17.23 17.37
C GLY A 103 21.25 18.73 17.11
N ALA A 104 22.09 19.30 16.24
CA ALA A 104 21.88 20.64 15.66
C ALA A 104 20.43 20.86 15.17
N GLN A 105 19.82 22.00 15.51
CA GLN A 105 18.45 22.36 15.07
C GLN A 105 18.46 23.04 13.69
N PRO A 106 17.42 22.85 12.84
CA PRO A 106 17.16 23.72 11.69
C PRO A 106 17.13 25.17 12.12
N ASP A 107 17.63 26.07 11.28
CA ASP A 107 17.57 27.51 11.59
C ASP A 107 16.24 28.10 11.12
N TRP A 108 15.21 27.93 11.94
CA TRP A 108 13.85 28.43 11.66
C TRP A 108 13.78 29.96 11.49
N ASN A 109 14.85 30.72 11.80
CA ASN A 109 14.95 32.15 11.49
C ASN A 109 15.21 32.41 9.99
N LEU A 110 15.75 31.43 9.25
CA LEU A 110 16.09 31.56 7.82
C LEU A 110 14.97 31.05 6.89
N LEU A 111 14.20 30.07 7.35
CA LEU A 111 13.01 29.54 6.69
C LEU A 111 11.99 29.19 7.78
N SER A 112 10.84 29.88 7.82
CA SER A 112 9.79 29.55 8.78
C SER A 112 9.05 28.26 8.34
N PRO A 113 8.34 27.57 9.26
CA PRO A 113 7.52 26.41 8.90
C PRO A 113 6.48 26.74 7.80
N GLN A 114 5.90 27.94 7.82
CA GLN A 114 4.98 28.39 6.77
C GLN A 114 5.71 28.66 5.44
N GLY A 115 6.96 29.15 5.49
CA GLY A 115 7.82 29.26 4.31
C GLY A 115 8.14 27.90 3.68
N THR A 116 8.34 26.86 4.50
CA THR A 116 8.47 25.47 4.05
C THR A 116 7.20 24.98 3.34
N LEU A 117 6.02 25.26 3.90
CA LEU A 117 4.74 24.87 3.29
C LEU A 117 4.48 25.60 1.96
N LEU A 118 4.76 26.90 1.88
CA LEU A 118 4.67 27.67 0.64
C LEU A 118 5.67 27.18 -0.42
N PHE A 119 6.89 26.80 0.00
CA PHE A 119 7.88 26.19 -0.89
C PHE A 119 7.41 24.83 -1.44
N LEU A 120 6.85 23.96 -0.59
CA LEU A 120 6.29 22.67 -1.04
C LEU A 120 5.08 22.88 -1.96
N SER A 121 4.27 23.92 -1.73
CA SER A 121 3.14 24.29 -2.58
C SER A 121 3.60 24.73 -3.98
N LEU A 122 4.66 25.55 -4.05
CA LEU A 122 5.34 25.89 -5.30
C LEU A 122 5.92 24.64 -5.98
N ALA A 123 6.56 23.75 -5.22
CA ALA A 123 7.12 22.51 -5.76
C ALA A 123 6.04 21.59 -6.35
N LEU A 124 4.87 21.48 -5.71
CA LEU A 124 3.72 20.73 -6.22
C LEU A 124 3.17 21.35 -7.51
N LEU A 125 3.09 22.67 -7.61
CA LEU A 125 2.70 23.36 -8.84
C LEU A 125 3.68 23.06 -9.99
N VAL A 126 4.99 23.11 -9.74
CA VAL A 126 6.04 22.78 -10.72
C VAL A 126 5.99 21.30 -11.11
N PHE A 127 5.84 20.37 -10.15
CA PHE A 127 5.64 18.95 -10.43
C PHE A 127 4.36 18.68 -11.24
N THR A 128 3.30 19.46 -11.05
CA THR A 128 2.06 19.34 -11.83
C THR A 128 2.20 19.86 -13.26
N ARG A 129 3.02 20.89 -13.50
CA ARG A 129 3.22 21.52 -14.82
C ARG A 129 4.35 20.89 -15.64
N GLU A 130 5.42 20.41 -15.00
CA GLU A 130 6.64 19.92 -15.64
C GLU A 130 7.00 18.48 -15.21
N SER A 131 6.01 17.63 -14.90
CA SER A 131 6.25 16.30 -14.31
C SER A 131 7.35 15.46 -14.99
N PRO A 132 7.47 15.38 -16.33
CA PRO A 132 8.56 14.65 -17.01
C PRO A 132 9.97 15.18 -16.72
N ARG A 133 10.13 16.45 -16.34
CA ARG A 133 11.40 17.07 -15.93
C ARG A 133 11.65 16.91 -14.42
N CYS A 134 10.59 16.78 -13.63
CA CYS A 134 10.66 16.58 -12.18
C CYS A 134 10.90 15.12 -11.77
N LEU A 135 10.27 14.15 -12.45
CA LEU A 135 10.38 12.71 -12.13
C LEU A 135 11.83 12.18 -12.06
N PRO A 136 12.77 12.54 -12.97
CA PRO A 136 14.16 12.10 -12.87
C PRO A 136 14.85 12.52 -11.56
N GLN A 137 14.42 13.63 -10.95
CA GLN A 137 14.98 14.16 -9.70
C GLN A 137 14.62 13.26 -8.49
N LEU A 138 13.60 12.42 -8.63
CA LEU A 138 13.22 11.40 -7.64
C LEU A 138 14.07 10.11 -7.75
N THR A 139 14.89 9.94 -8.79
CA THR A 139 15.68 8.70 -9.00
C THR A 139 17.00 8.68 -8.22
N GLN A 140 17.34 9.77 -7.52
CA GLN A 140 18.62 9.92 -6.82
C GLN A 140 18.40 9.90 -5.30
N SER A 141 18.74 8.79 -4.63
CA SER A 141 18.55 8.63 -3.17
C SER A 141 19.27 9.68 -2.31
N HIS A 142 20.39 10.21 -2.81
CA HIS A 142 21.17 11.29 -2.22
C HIS A 142 20.96 12.65 -2.92
N GLY A 143 20.03 12.72 -3.89
CA GLY A 143 19.68 13.97 -4.56
C GLY A 143 19.00 14.94 -3.60
N VAL A 144 19.26 16.24 -3.76
CA VAL A 144 18.84 17.30 -2.81
C VAL A 144 17.36 17.22 -2.43
N LEU A 145 16.48 16.93 -3.39
CA LEU A 145 15.05 16.75 -3.18
C LEU A 145 14.74 15.57 -2.25
N MET A 146 15.28 14.37 -2.54
CA MET A 146 15.05 13.16 -1.74
C MET A 146 15.47 13.34 -0.28
N VAL A 147 16.66 13.92 -0.05
CA VAL A 147 17.16 14.11 1.32
C VAL A 147 16.45 15.29 2.03
N THR A 148 15.94 16.29 1.29
CA THR A 148 15.04 17.34 1.83
C THR A 148 13.73 16.73 2.31
N LEU A 149 13.03 15.96 1.47
CA LEU A 149 11.77 15.28 1.87
C LEU A 149 12.00 14.34 3.06
N ARG A 150 13.12 13.61 3.08
CA ARG A 150 13.51 12.77 4.22
C ARG A 150 13.68 13.58 5.50
N SER A 151 14.35 14.73 5.44
CA SER A 151 14.56 15.61 6.60
C SER A 151 13.26 16.19 7.15
N LEU A 152 12.35 16.58 6.26
CA LEU A 152 11.02 17.07 6.63
C LEU A 152 10.23 16.00 7.42
N LEU A 153 10.15 14.77 6.89
CA LEU A 153 9.47 13.65 7.57
C LEU A 153 10.18 13.17 8.86
N LEU A 154 11.51 13.33 8.96
CA LEU A 154 12.31 13.00 10.14
C LEU A 154 12.06 13.94 11.34
N SER A 155 11.67 15.19 11.07
CA SER A 155 11.97 16.26 12.02
C SER A 155 11.00 16.34 13.21
N GLN A 156 11.42 15.74 14.34
CA GLN A 156 10.92 16.05 15.70
C GLN A 156 10.90 17.56 16.01
N LYS A 157 11.59 18.37 15.20
CA LYS A 157 11.77 19.81 15.32
C LYS A 157 10.73 20.62 14.55
N LEU A 158 10.03 20.03 13.56
CA LEU A 158 8.74 20.57 13.08
C LEU A 158 7.71 20.50 14.22
N ARG A 159 7.72 19.43 15.01
CA ARG A 159 6.88 19.33 16.23
C ARG A 159 7.15 20.46 17.22
N GLN A 160 8.42 20.74 17.54
CA GLN A 160 8.77 21.89 18.41
C GLN A 160 8.27 23.22 17.84
N ALA A 161 8.37 23.43 16.53
CA ALA A 161 7.88 24.66 15.88
C ALA A 161 6.34 24.74 15.77
N GLY A 162 5.62 23.62 15.87
CA GLY A 162 4.15 23.56 15.96
C GLY A 162 3.62 23.61 17.41
N GLU A 163 4.42 23.19 18.39
CA GLU A 163 4.07 23.27 19.82
C GLU A 163 4.03 24.73 20.34
N ASP A 164 4.79 25.64 19.70
CA ASP A 164 4.72 27.11 19.88
C ASP A 164 3.91 27.81 18.75
N GLY A 165 3.14 27.09 17.93
CA GLY A 165 2.61 27.60 16.66
C GLY A 165 1.28 26.99 16.18
N ASP A 166 1.12 26.91 14.86
CA ASP A 166 -0.06 26.33 14.21
C ASP A 166 0.02 24.79 14.22
N THR A 167 -1.00 24.15 14.79
CA THR A 167 -1.12 22.70 14.91
C THR A 167 -1.41 21.98 13.60
N GLU A 168 -2.01 22.63 12.60
CA GLU A 168 -2.34 22.02 11.31
C GLU A 168 -1.16 22.04 10.32
N LEU A 169 -0.16 22.88 10.59
CA LEU A 169 0.99 23.10 9.71
C LEU A 169 1.88 21.85 9.57
N VAL A 170 2.14 21.13 10.67
CA VAL A 170 2.96 19.91 10.62
C VAL A 170 2.29 18.79 9.78
N PRO A 171 0.98 18.50 9.95
CA PRO A 171 0.21 17.72 8.99
C PRO A 171 0.34 18.22 7.56
N ALA A 172 0.09 19.51 7.29
CA ALA A 172 0.13 20.05 5.93
C ALA A 172 1.49 19.84 5.23
N VAL A 173 2.61 20.04 5.94
CA VAL A 173 3.97 19.79 5.43
C VAL A 173 4.20 18.31 5.13
N VAL A 174 3.74 17.40 5.99
CA VAL A 174 3.83 15.94 5.75
C VAL A 174 2.99 15.53 4.55
N ILE A 175 1.76 16.04 4.43
CA ILE A 175 0.85 15.75 3.31
C ILE A 175 1.44 16.23 1.98
N GLN A 176 1.97 17.45 1.90
CA GLN A 176 2.57 17.95 0.66
C GLN A 176 3.85 17.19 0.27
N ALA A 177 4.66 16.78 1.25
CA ALA A 177 5.78 15.88 1.01
C ALA A 177 5.33 14.51 0.45
N CYS A 178 4.21 13.97 0.92
CA CYS A 178 3.62 12.75 0.37
C CYS A 178 3.06 12.95 -1.04
N GLN A 179 2.40 14.07 -1.32
CA GLN A 179 1.87 14.40 -2.64
C GLN A 179 2.98 14.44 -3.71
N LEU A 180 4.15 15.02 -3.40
CA LEU A 180 5.33 14.98 -4.28
C LEU A 180 5.82 13.54 -4.57
N LEU A 181 5.77 12.66 -3.56
CA LEU A 181 6.14 11.25 -3.69
C LEU A 181 5.07 10.39 -4.39
N CYS A 182 3.86 10.90 -4.62
CA CYS A 182 2.79 10.19 -5.32
C CYS A 182 2.87 10.32 -6.86
N PHE A 183 3.55 11.34 -7.40
CA PHE A 183 3.68 11.56 -8.85
C PHE A 183 4.13 10.33 -9.67
N PRO A 184 5.10 9.51 -9.24
CA PRO A 184 5.49 8.28 -9.94
C PRO A 184 4.37 7.25 -10.10
N PHE A 185 3.37 7.26 -9.22
CA PHE A 185 2.24 6.31 -9.20
C PHE A 185 0.98 6.88 -9.85
N ALA A 186 0.89 8.22 -10.01
CA ALA A 186 -0.22 8.92 -10.63
C ALA A 186 -0.05 9.15 -12.16
N LEU A 187 1.14 8.84 -12.69
CA LEU A 187 1.52 9.09 -14.09
C LEU A 187 1.84 7.77 -14.81
N ASP A 188 1.72 7.78 -16.15
CA ASP A 188 2.12 6.65 -17.00
C ASP A 188 3.65 6.61 -17.17
N VAL A 189 4.33 6.17 -16.12
CA VAL A 189 5.80 6.07 -16.03
C VAL A 189 6.25 4.66 -16.41
N ASP A 190 7.34 4.54 -17.18
CA ASP A 190 7.87 3.22 -17.54
C ASP A 190 8.40 2.45 -16.31
N GLY A 191 8.36 1.12 -16.42
CA GLY A 191 8.71 0.23 -15.31
C GLY A 191 10.15 0.36 -14.82
N ASN A 192 11.10 0.84 -15.64
CA ASN A 192 12.48 1.04 -15.20
C ASN A 192 12.58 2.33 -14.39
N THR A 193 12.06 3.46 -14.88
CA THR A 193 12.07 4.72 -14.12
C THR A 193 11.28 4.60 -12.83
N LEU A 194 10.11 3.94 -12.82
CA LEU A 194 9.38 3.68 -11.58
C LEU A 194 10.21 2.82 -10.59
N SER A 195 10.89 1.77 -11.08
CA SER A 195 11.77 0.95 -10.23
C SER A 195 12.96 1.74 -9.69
N SER A 196 13.55 2.66 -10.47
CA SER A 196 14.60 3.56 -10.01
C SER A 196 14.13 4.54 -8.94
N VAL A 197 12.91 5.09 -9.06
CA VAL A 197 12.34 5.96 -8.00
C VAL A 197 12.03 5.17 -6.73
N VAL A 198 11.40 3.99 -6.83
CA VAL A 198 11.12 3.14 -5.65
C VAL A 198 12.42 2.71 -4.96
N ALA A 199 13.46 2.35 -5.72
CA ALA A 199 14.78 2.07 -5.17
C ALA A 199 15.40 3.28 -4.46
N ALA A 200 15.33 4.48 -5.07
CA ALA A 200 15.82 5.70 -4.45
C ALA A 200 15.09 6.02 -3.14
N VAL A 201 13.75 5.96 -3.14
CA VAL A 201 12.90 6.22 -1.97
C VAL A 201 13.20 5.23 -0.82
N ARG A 202 13.36 3.93 -1.13
CA ARG A 202 13.81 2.89 -0.19
C ARG A 202 15.17 3.24 0.42
N ASP A 203 16.15 3.56 -0.42
CA ASP A 203 17.54 3.77 0.01
C ASP A 203 17.69 5.07 0.82
N SER A 204 16.92 6.11 0.50
CA SER A 204 16.74 7.32 1.31
C SER A 204 16.07 7.07 2.68
N GLN A 205 15.62 5.85 2.98
CA GLN A 205 14.86 5.47 4.19
C GLN A 205 13.48 6.15 4.32
N LEU A 206 12.91 6.67 3.24
CA LEU A 206 11.63 7.38 3.29
C LEU A 206 10.44 6.55 3.80
N PRO A 207 10.26 5.25 3.45
CA PRO A 207 9.14 4.46 3.97
C PRO A 207 9.16 4.29 5.50
N ALA A 208 10.35 4.19 6.08
CA ALA A 208 10.55 4.16 7.53
C ALA A 208 10.09 5.47 8.20
N GLN A 209 10.48 6.62 7.62
CA GLN A 209 10.13 7.94 8.15
C GLN A 209 8.65 8.28 7.94
N LEU A 210 8.09 7.89 6.80
CA LEU A 210 6.67 8.09 6.47
C LEU A 210 5.76 7.33 7.45
N LEU A 211 6.09 6.07 7.77
CA LEU A 211 5.37 5.30 8.79
C LEU A 211 5.49 5.94 10.19
N GLN A 212 6.67 6.45 10.53
CA GLN A 212 6.88 7.15 11.79
C GLN A 212 6.05 8.45 11.85
N ALA A 213 5.99 9.22 10.77
CA ALA A 213 5.18 10.44 10.67
C ALA A 213 3.67 10.16 10.84
N CYS A 214 3.13 9.12 10.20
CA CYS A 214 1.73 8.69 10.39
C CYS A 214 1.36 8.48 11.86
N CYS A 215 2.29 7.93 12.65
CA CYS A 215 2.10 7.58 14.06
C CYS A 215 2.39 8.72 15.06
N HIS A 216 3.05 9.81 14.63
CA HIS A 216 3.56 10.86 15.52
C HIS A 216 3.16 12.29 15.16
N HIS A 217 2.70 12.53 13.93
CA HIS A 217 2.54 13.88 13.36
C HIS A 217 1.18 14.13 12.71
N LEU A 218 0.35 13.09 12.51
CA LEU A 218 -0.95 13.18 11.86
C LEU A 218 -2.09 12.77 12.79
N PRO A 219 -3.26 13.44 12.74
CA PRO A 219 -4.50 12.84 13.20
C PRO A 219 -4.89 11.67 12.27
N LEU A 220 -5.77 10.78 12.73
CA LEU A 220 -6.09 9.56 12.00
C LEU A 220 -6.59 9.78 10.56
N PRO A 221 -7.49 10.75 10.25
CA PRO A 221 -7.98 10.95 8.88
C PRO A 221 -6.86 11.33 7.89
N ASP A 222 -5.95 12.21 8.29
CA ASP A 222 -4.87 12.71 7.43
C ASP A 222 -3.87 11.62 7.05
N ALA A 223 -3.82 10.51 7.81
CA ALA A 223 -2.98 9.37 7.49
C ALA A 223 -3.40 8.61 6.21
N GLU A 224 -4.54 8.93 5.58
CA GLU A 224 -5.03 8.23 4.38
C GLU A 224 -4.04 8.26 3.21
N LEU A 225 -3.63 9.45 2.75
CA LEU A 225 -2.66 9.57 1.65
C LEU A 225 -1.28 8.97 2.00
N PRO A 226 -0.66 9.28 3.16
CA PRO A 226 0.57 8.64 3.65
C PRO A 226 0.53 7.11 3.69
N LEU A 227 -0.56 6.52 4.21
CA LEU A 227 -0.70 5.06 4.33
C LEU A 227 -0.95 4.40 2.97
N SER A 228 -1.69 5.06 2.07
CA SER A 228 -1.86 4.59 0.70
C SER A 228 -0.53 4.61 -0.07
N LEU A 229 0.26 5.69 0.07
CA LEU A 229 1.62 5.78 -0.47
C LEU A 229 2.55 4.68 0.10
N LEU A 230 2.50 4.41 1.40
CA LEU A 230 3.20 3.26 2.01
C LEU A 230 2.75 1.94 1.42
N CYS A 231 1.45 1.73 1.21
CA CYS A 231 0.93 0.52 0.57
C CYS A 231 1.44 0.38 -0.86
N HIS A 232 1.47 1.45 -1.67
CA HIS A 232 2.04 1.45 -3.01
C HIS A 232 3.53 1.09 -3.00
N LEU A 233 4.33 1.73 -2.14
CA LEU A 233 5.77 1.48 -2.02
C LEU A 233 6.08 0.04 -1.56
N VAL A 234 5.36 -0.47 -0.56
CA VAL A 234 5.46 -1.86 -0.09
C VAL A 234 5.02 -2.85 -1.19
N VAL A 235 4.04 -2.49 -2.02
CA VAL A 235 3.60 -3.34 -3.13
C VAL A 235 4.61 -3.38 -4.30
N SER A 236 5.40 -2.32 -4.48
CA SER A 236 6.40 -2.21 -5.55
C SER A 236 7.75 -2.87 -5.24
N ASP A 237 8.21 -2.91 -3.99
CA ASP A 237 9.51 -3.52 -3.62
C ASP A 237 9.43 -4.31 -2.29
N GLU A 238 9.73 -5.60 -2.36
CA GLU A 238 9.74 -6.52 -1.22
C GLU A 238 10.77 -6.11 -0.13
N ARG A 239 11.80 -5.33 -0.49
CA ARG A 239 12.74 -4.73 0.47
C ARG A 239 12.12 -3.58 1.28
N VAL A 240 11.19 -2.83 0.68
CA VAL A 240 10.41 -1.81 1.41
C VAL A 240 9.46 -2.48 2.40
N ALA A 241 8.89 -3.64 2.06
CA ALA A 241 8.13 -4.45 3.00
C ALA A 241 8.96 -4.79 4.26
N ALA A 242 10.19 -5.29 4.08
CA ALA A 242 11.09 -5.60 5.19
C ALA A 242 11.46 -4.36 6.03
N GLN A 243 11.73 -3.21 5.39
CA GLN A 243 12.03 -1.93 6.05
C GLN A 243 10.86 -1.41 6.90
N VAL A 244 9.63 -1.48 6.37
CA VAL A 244 8.39 -1.11 7.08
C VAL A 244 8.13 -2.04 8.26
N VAL A 245 8.32 -3.35 8.08
CA VAL A 245 8.21 -4.34 9.17
C VAL A 245 9.25 -4.09 10.26
N GLN A 246 10.50 -3.78 9.91
CA GLN A 246 11.57 -3.52 10.87
C GLN A 246 11.28 -2.31 11.76
N GLN A 247 10.79 -1.20 11.19
CA GLN A 247 10.38 -0.03 11.98
C GLN A 247 9.15 -0.32 12.84
N ALA A 248 8.11 -0.94 12.27
CA ALA A 248 6.88 -1.22 13.01
C ALA A 248 7.14 -2.16 14.20
N ALA A 249 7.93 -3.22 14.01
CA ALA A 249 8.30 -4.15 15.08
C ALA A 249 9.21 -3.53 16.16
N ALA A 250 9.89 -2.41 15.87
CA ALA A 250 10.73 -1.69 16.82
C ALA A 250 9.97 -0.64 17.67
N SER A 251 8.66 -0.45 17.45
CA SER A 251 7.88 0.59 18.16
C SER A 251 6.46 0.13 18.50
N GLU A 252 6.20 -0.10 19.78
CA GLU A 252 4.85 -0.40 20.30
C GLU A 252 3.82 0.67 19.92
N ARG A 253 4.23 1.94 19.83
CA ARG A 253 3.35 3.04 19.39
C ARG A 253 2.92 2.88 17.93
N ILE A 254 3.82 2.44 17.04
CA ILE A 254 3.48 2.14 15.64
C ILE A 254 2.57 0.92 15.56
N LEU A 255 2.82 -0.12 16.35
CA LEU A 255 1.92 -1.29 16.42
C LEU A 255 0.51 -0.91 16.91
N ALA A 256 0.42 -0.04 17.92
CA ALA A 256 -0.85 0.50 18.42
C ALA A 256 -1.57 1.36 17.37
N PHE A 257 -0.84 2.21 16.62
CA PHE A 257 -1.39 2.98 15.49
C PHE A 257 -1.91 2.08 14.37
N LEU A 258 -1.13 1.08 13.93
CA LEU A 258 -1.59 0.13 12.90
C LEU A 258 -2.79 -0.70 13.38
N THR A 259 -2.86 -1.01 14.68
CA THR A 259 -4.01 -1.70 15.27
C THR A 259 -5.26 -0.80 15.36
N SER A 260 -5.12 0.48 15.69
CA SER A 260 -6.25 1.42 15.70
C SER A 260 -6.76 1.73 14.29
N VAL A 261 -5.86 1.90 13.31
CA VAL A 261 -6.16 1.95 11.87
C VAL A 261 -7.01 0.75 11.45
N LEU A 262 -6.58 -0.48 11.79
CA LEU A 262 -7.27 -1.72 11.41
C LEU A 262 -8.67 -1.88 12.02
N LEU A 263 -8.95 -1.17 13.13
CA LEU A 263 -10.22 -1.21 13.86
C LEU A 263 -11.06 0.06 13.69
N SER A 264 -10.64 0.99 12.81
CA SER A 264 -11.33 2.25 12.52
C SER A 264 -12.44 2.11 11.49
N ASP A 265 -13.31 3.12 11.39
CA ASP A 265 -14.38 3.18 10.39
C ASP A 265 -13.94 3.76 9.02
N SER A 266 -12.67 4.20 8.87
CA SER A 266 -12.16 4.67 7.57
C SER A 266 -11.90 3.49 6.63
N LEU A 267 -12.74 3.37 5.61
CA LEU A 267 -12.62 2.35 4.57
C LEU A 267 -11.29 2.44 3.78
N PRO A 268 -10.79 3.63 3.38
CA PRO A 268 -9.46 3.74 2.77
C PRO A 268 -8.35 3.19 3.69
N LEU A 269 -8.24 3.69 4.92
CA LEU A 269 -7.22 3.28 5.89
C LEU A 269 -7.21 1.77 6.15
N VAL A 270 -8.38 1.20 6.49
CA VAL A 270 -8.52 -0.24 6.77
C VAL A 270 -8.15 -1.07 5.54
N THR A 271 -8.59 -0.65 4.34
CA THR A 271 -8.33 -1.45 3.15
C THR A 271 -6.87 -1.36 2.70
N ASP A 272 -6.20 -0.22 2.80
CA ASP A 272 -4.79 -0.12 2.39
C ASP A 272 -3.84 -0.71 3.41
N LEU A 273 -4.14 -0.64 4.72
CA LEU A 273 -3.44 -1.47 5.71
C LEU A 273 -3.62 -2.96 5.41
N LEU A 274 -4.84 -3.43 5.11
CA LEU A 274 -5.05 -4.84 4.75
C LEU A 274 -4.28 -5.24 3.47
N SER A 275 -4.12 -4.35 2.49
CA SER A 275 -3.27 -4.59 1.32
C SER A 275 -1.79 -4.70 1.70
N LEU A 276 -1.28 -3.77 2.52
CA LEU A 276 0.10 -3.76 3.03
C LEU A 276 0.41 -5.05 3.81
N LEU A 277 -0.45 -5.42 4.77
CA LEU A 277 -0.31 -6.66 5.54
C LEU A 277 -0.43 -7.91 4.66
N THR A 278 -1.29 -7.89 3.63
CA THR A 278 -1.39 -8.99 2.65
C THR A 278 -0.07 -9.17 1.89
N HIS A 279 0.58 -8.08 1.50
CA HIS A 279 1.87 -8.13 0.82
C HIS A 279 2.99 -8.61 1.77
N VAL A 280 3.06 -8.08 3.00
CA VAL A 280 4.01 -8.54 4.03
C VAL A 280 3.86 -10.05 4.30
N ALA A 281 2.63 -10.56 4.42
CA ALA A 281 2.36 -11.99 4.57
C ALA A 281 2.78 -12.83 3.35
N ARG A 282 2.81 -12.24 2.15
CA ARG A 282 3.21 -12.91 0.91
C ARG A 282 4.73 -13.06 0.80
N VAL A 283 5.50 -12.04 1.20
CA VAL A 283 6.95 -11.92 0.94
C VAL A 283 7.79 -12.93 1.71
N SER A 284 7.76 -12.90 3.05
CA SER A 284 8.61 -13.75 3.89
C SER A 284 7.88 -14.26 5.13
N PRO A 285 8.03 -15.54 5.51
CA PRO A 285 7.53 -16.05 6.79
C PRO A 285 8.24 -15.41 8.00
N GLU A 286 9.38 -14.75 7.81
CA GLU A 286 10.09 -14.02 8.87
C GLU A 286 9.28 -12.84 9.42
N HIS A 287 8.28 -12.35 8.66
CA HIS A 287 7.39 -11.27 9.09
C HIS A 287 6.19 -11.76 9.93
N LEU A 288 6.02 -13.09 10.11
CA LEU A 288 4.92 -13.66 10.89
C LEU A 288 4.86 -13.18 12.36
N PRO A 289 5.96 -12.93 13.09
CA PRO A 289 5.90 -12.35 14.44
C PRO A 289 5.30 -10.95 14.45
N PHE A 290 5.68 -10.08 13.50
CA PHE A 290 5.10 -8.75 13.33
C PHE A 290 3.59 -8.82 12.99
N LEU A 291 3.21 -9.73 12.10
CA LEU A 291 1.81 -9.95 11.76
C LEU A 291 1.01 -10.48 12.97
N GLN A 292 1.60 -11.30 13.85
CA GLN A 292 0.99 -11.67 15.12
C GLN A 292 0.80 -10.46 16.05
N SER A 293 1.73 -9.52 16.12
CA SER A 293 1.60 -8.34 16.99
C SER A 293 0.39 -7.44 16.64
N ILE A 294 -0.08 -7.45 15.39
CA ILE A 294 -1.27 -6.69 14.94
C ILE A 294 -2.53 -7.57 14.94
N LEU A 295 -2.42 -8.84 14.52
CA LEU A 295 -3.58 -9.71 14.24
C LEU A 295 -3.89 -10.73 15.35
N GLY A 296 -2.96 -10.97 16.28
CA GLY A 296 -3.06 -11.98 17.33
C GLY A 296 -4.04 -11.62 18.45
N GLY A 297 -4.24 -10.33 18.70
CA GLY A 297 -5.01 -9.81 19.85
C GLY A 297 -4.27 -9.95 21.19
N SER A 298 -4.36 -8.92 22.03
CA SER A 298 -3.88 -8.96 23.42
C SER A 298 -4.74 -9.86 24.32
N ASP A 299 -6.05 -9.86 24.06
CA ASP A 299 -7.07 -10.48 24.91
C ASP A 299 -7.96 -11.43 24.10
N THR A 300 -8.48 -12.47 24.75
CA THR A 300 -9.36 -13.48 24.13
C THR A 300 -10.70 -12.92 23.63
N SER A 301 -11.09 -11.72 24.07
CA SER A 301 -12.25 -10.96 23.56
C SER A 301 -11.99 -10.27 22.22
N HIS A 302 -10.73 -9.99 21.87
CA HIS A 302 -10.35 -9.27 20.67
C HIS A 302 -10.11 -10.25 19.52
N GLN A 303 -11.13 -10.48 18.69
CA GLN A 303 -11.02 -11.25 17.45
C GLN A 303 -11.02 -10.34 16.20
N PRO A 304 -9.89 -9.70 15.84
CA PRO A 304 -9.84 -8.79 14.69
C PRO A 304 -10.18 -9.51 13.39
N LEU A 305 -9.68 -10.73 13.17
CA LEU A 305 -9.95 -11.50 11.95
C LEU A 305 -11.44 -11.83 11.80
N THR A 306 -12.11 -12.26 12.87
CA THR A 306 -13.56 -12.52 12.88
C THR A 306 -14.36 -11.24 12.59
N ARG A 307 -13.98 -10.10 13.19
CA ARG A 307 -14.61 -8.79 12.95
C ARG A 307 -14.47 -8.34 11.50
N LEU A 308 -13.27 -8.44 10.93
CA LEU A 308 -12.94 -7.99 9.57
C LEU A 308 -13.60 -8.88 8.50
N LEU A 309 -13.67 -10.20 8.71
CA LEU A 309 -14.45 -11.11 7.85
C LEU A 309 -15.97 -10.89 7.98
N GLY A 310 -16.44 -10.38 9.12
CA GLY A 310 -17.83 -9.96 9.34
C GLY A 310 -18.14 -8.51 8.92
N HIS A 311 -17.18 -7.78 8.35
CA HIS A 311 -17.31 -6.35 8.09
C HIS A 311 -18.40 -6.04 7.05
N ARG A 312 -19.07 -4.88 7.17
CA ARG A 312 -20.15 -4.46 6.26
C ARG A 312 -19.67 -4.32 4.81
N GLU A 313 -18.51 -3.71 4.63
CA GLU A 313 -17.96 -3.39 3.31
C GLU A 313 -17.24 -4.59 2.67
N PRO A 314 -17.67 -5.03 1.46
CA PRO A 314 -17.03 -6.15 0.75
C PRO A 314 -15.52 -5.99 0.50
N PRO A 315 -14.97 -4.79 0.20
CA PRO A 315 -13.52 -4.61 0.04
C PRO A 315 -12.71 -5.04 1.27
N VAL A 316 -13.22 -4.78 2.49
CA VAL A 316 -12.58 -5.23 3.73
C VAL A 316 -12.58 -6.74 3.79
N ARG A 317 -13.76 -7.39 3.70
CA ARG A 317 -13.87 -8.86 3.72
C ARG A 317 -12.98 -9.53 2.66
N ALA A 318 -12.92 -8.97 1.45
CA ALA A 318 -12.12 -9.50 0.35
C ALA A 318 -10.61 -9.35 0.58
N LYS A 319 -10.15 -8.18 1.08
CA LYS A 319 -8.73 -7.98 1.43
C LYS A 319 -8.34 -8.82 2.66
N THR A 320 -9.20 -8.98 3.67
CA THR A 320 -8.97 -9.89 4.80
C THR A 320 -8.87 -11.34 4.35
N CYS A 321 -9.78 -11.86 3.52
CA CYS A 321 -9.63 -13.19 2.93
C CYS A 321 -8.31 -13.33 2.16
N SER A 322 -7.87 -12.28 1.45
CA SER A 322 -6.59 -12.28 0.72
C SER A 322 -5.38 -12.36 1.66
N LEU A 323 -5.39 -11.62 2.76
CA LEU A 323 -4.42 -11.71 3.86
C LEU A 323 -4.36 -13.13 4.43
N LEU A 324 -5.52 -13.72 4.79
CA LEU A 324 -5.58 -15.08 5.34
C LEU A 324 -5.01 -16.11 4.37
N GLY A 325 -5.26 -15.97 3.07
CA GLY A 325 -4.70 -16.87 2.06
C GLY A 325 -3.17 -16.78 1.96
N ASN A 326 -2.57 -15.59 2.10
CA ASN A 326 -1.12 -15.42 2.09
C ASN A 326 -0.48 -15.89 3.41
N LEU A 327 -1.14 -15.72 4.56
CA LEU A 327 -0.72 -16.35 5.82
C LEU A 327 -0.70 -17.88 5.71
N LEU A 328 -1.77 -18.48 5.18
CA LEU A 328 -1.96 -19.93 5.11
C LEU A 328 -1.14 -20.62 4.00
N GLN A 329 -0.46 -19.88 3.11
CA GLN A 329 0.39 -20.48 2.08
C GLN A 329 1.66 -21.13 2.68
N HIS A 330 2.14 -20.61 3.81
CA HIS A 330 3.37 -21.04 4.45
C HIS A 330 3.17 -22.42 5.10
N ARG A 331 4.00 -23.39 4.71
CA ARG A 331 3.91 -24.78 5.22
C ARG A 331 4.37 -24.96 6.67
N HIS A 332 5.06 -23.97 7.22
CA HIS A 332 5.49 -23.93 8.60
C HIS A 332 4.35 -23.39 9.46
N GLY A 333 4.19 -23.93 10.67
CA GLY A 333 3.11 -23.53 11.58
C GLY A 333 3.18 -22.04 11.93
N LEU A 334 2.00 -21.42 12.10
CA LEU A 334 1.90 -20.01 12.43
C LEU A 334 2.17 -19.78 13.93
N PRO A 335 2.64 -18.57 14.32
CA PRO A 335 2.75 -18.16 15.72
C PRO A 335 1.44 -18.39 16.50
N GLN A 336 1.55 -18.81 17.76
CA GLN A 336 0.43 -19.43 18.50
C GLN A 336 -0.83 -18.56 18.62
N ALA A 337 -0.69 -17.24 18.86
CA ALA A 337 -1.84 -16.34 18.94
C ALA A 337 -2.46 -16.08 17.55
N LEU A 338 -1.64 -16.04 16.49
CA LEU A 338 -2.16 -15.94 15.12
C LEU A 338 -2.89 -17.23 14.70
N GLN A 339 -2.41 -18.39 15.14
CA GLN A 339 -3.07 -19.69 14.92
C GLN A 339 -4.44 -19.76 15.62
N SER A 340 -4.57 -19.31 16.88
CA SER A 340 -5.87 -19.31 17.59
C SER A 340 -6.87 -18.31 17.01
N GLN A 341 -6.40 -17.17 16.48
CA GLN A 341 -7.22 -16.21 15.73
C GLN A 341 -7.71 -16.77 14.39
N LEU A 342 -6.94 -17.64 13.73
CA LEU A 342 -7.41 -18.34 12.54
C LEU A 342 -8.42 -19.44 12.87
N GLU A 343 -8.22 -20.21 13.95
CA GLU A 343 -9.15 -21.27 14.34
C GLU A 343 -10.52 -20.72 14.76
N SER A 344 -10.56 -19.55 15.41
CA SER A 344 -11.82 -18.84 15.73
C SER A 344 -12.46 -18.17 14.50
N SER A 345 -11.68 -17.52 13.64
CA SER A 345 -12.20 -16.81 12.47
C SER A 345 -12.54 -17.70 11.26
N LEU A 346 -12.13 -18.98 11.26
CA LEU A 346 -12.36 -19.92 10.16
C LEU A 346 -13.85 -20.07 9.80
N ALA A 347 -14.76 -20.06 10.77
CA ALA A 347 -16.20 -20.14 10.49
C ALA A 347 -16.68 -18.97 9.61
N SER A 348 -16.21 -17.76 9.89
CA SER A 348 -16.48 -16.57 9.07
C SER A 348 -15.83 -16.68 7.68
N LEU A 349 -14.60 -17.22 7.58
CA LEU A 349 -13.92 -17.42 6.30
C LEU A 349 -14.69 -18.41 5.40
N LEU A 350 -15.26 -19.45 5.98
CA LEU A 350 -16.12 -20.41 5.26
C LEU A 350 -17.45 -19.77 4.85
N ALA A 351 -18.02 -18.88 5.67
CA ALA A 351 -19.19 -18.09 5.29
C ALA A 351 -18.91 -17.15 4.10
N CYS A 352 -17.70 -16.61 3.97
CA CYS A 352 -17.28 -15.81 2.80
C CYS A 352 -17.28 -16.58 1.46
N LEU A 353 -17.34 -17.93 1.47
CA LEU A 353 -17.60 -18.74 0.26
C LEU A 353 -19.06 -18.58 -0.26
N ALA A 354 -19.93 -17.94 0.53
CA ALA A 354 -21.33 -17.67 0.21
C ALA A 354 -21.65 -16.17 0.03
N ASP A 355 -20.64 -15.30 0.02
CA ASP A 355 -20.83 -13.84 -0.04
C ASP A 355 -21.57 -13.40 -1.31
N ARG A 356 -22.31 -12.29 -1.23
CA ARG A 356 -22.94 -11.68 -2.42
C ARG A 356 -21.89 -11.11 -3.36
N ASP A 357 -20.79 -10.59 -2.83
CA ASP A 357 -19.71 -10.00 -3.62
C ASP A 357 -18.79 -11.05 -4.28
N GLN A 358 -18.42 -10.77 -5.53
CA GLN A 358 -17.56 -11.60 -6.36
C GLN A 358 -16.10 -11.61 -5.88
N ALA A 359 -15.56 -10.48 -5.42
CA ALA A 359 -14.19 -10.38 -4.95
C ALA A 359 -14.00 -11.11 -3.62
N VAL A 360 -14.98 -11.05 -2.71
CA VAL A 360 -15.00 -11.84 -1.47
C VAL A 360 -15.01 -13.34 -1.77
N ARG A 361 -15.94 -13.85 -2.59
CA ARG A 361 -15.96 -15.30 -2.93
C ARG A 361 -14.66 -15.77 -3.61
N ARG A 362 -14.07 -14.93 -4.47
CA ARG A 362 -12.76 -15.19 -5.11
C ARG A 362 -11.61 -15.28 -4.10
N ALA A 363 -11.58 -14.38 -3.12
CA ALA A 363 -10.54 -14.34 -2.09
C ALA A 363 -10.72 -15.46 -1.04
N ALA A 364 -11.96 -15.73 -0.61
CA ALA A 364 -12.27 -16.82 0.32
C ALA A 364 -11.91 -18.19 -0.27
N SER A 365 -12.24 -18.45 -1.54
CA SER A 365 -11.87 -19.70 -2.22
C SER A 365 -10.36 -19.86 -2.41
N PHE A 366 -9.60 -18.77 -2.56
CA PHE A 366 -8.13 -18.79 -2.53
C PHE A 366 -7.62 -19.17 -1.13
N ALA A 367 -8.10 -18.49 -0.09
CA ALA A 367 -7.66 -18.72 1.28
C ALA A 367 -7.97 -20.13 1.79
N VAL A 368 -9.19 -20.62 1.55
CA VAL A 368 -9.59 -22.00 1.87
C VAL A 368 -8.83 -23.02 1.02
N GLY A 369 -8.43 -22.67 -0.21
CA GLY A 369 -7.55 -23.49 -1.05
C GLY A 369 -6.15 -23.66 -0.45
N ASN A 370 -5.59 -22.61 0.14
CA ASN A 370 -4.31 -22.65 0.85
C ASN A 370 -4.45 -23.35 2.22
N ALA A 371 -5.54 -23.11 2.95
CA ALA A 371 -5.89 -23.85 4.18
C ALA A 371 -5.96 -25.37 3.92
N ALA A 372 -6.56 -25.79 2.81
CA ALA A 372 -6.64 -27.18 2.38
C ALA A 372 -5.31 -27.75 1.85
N TYR A 373 -4.31 -26.91 1.57
CA TYR A 373 -2.95 -27.33 1.21
C TYR A 373 -2.03 -27.40 2.44
N ASN A 374 -2.30 -26.58 3.45
CA ASN A 374 -1.48 -26.42 4.64
C ASN A 374 -1.62 -27.65 5.57
N PRO A 375 -0.50 -28.31 5.96
CA PRO A 375 -0.57 -29.48 6.83
C PRO A 375 -1.08 -29.16 8.24
N CYS A 376 -0.87 -27.93 8.74
CA CYS A 376 -1.24 -27.50 10.09
C CYS A 376 -2.73 -27.19 10.26
N THR A 377 -3.49 -26.95 9.19
CA THR A 377 -4.94 -26.69 9.29
C THR A 377 -5.71 -28.01 9.50
N PRO A 378 -6.40 -28.23 10.64
CA PRO A 378 -7.01 -29.53 10.94
C PRO A 378 -8.10 -29.93 9.92
N PRO A 379 -8.08 -31.16 9.34
CA PRO A 379 -9.06 -31.59 8.33
C PRO A 379 -10.52 -31.45 8.77
N ARG A 380 -10.82 -31.76 10.04
CA ARG A 380 -12.16 -31.59 10.64
C ARG A 380 -12.74 -30.19 10.44
N SER A 381 -11.89 -29.17 10.57
CA SER A 381 -12.28 -27.76 10.52
C SER A 381 -12.60 -27.31 9.10
N LEU A 382 -12.10 -28.02 8.09
CA LEU A 382 -12.38 -27.79 6.67
C LEU A 382 -13.64 -28.49 6.16
N ARG A 383 -14.32 -29.34 6.96
CA ARG A 383 -15.54 -30.07 6.53
C ARG A 383 -16.63 -29.11 6.03
N GLY A 384 -16.77 -27.93 6.65
CA GLY A 384 -17.72 -26.89 6.23
C GLY A 384 -17.41 -26.22 4.88
N ALA A 385 -16.18 -26.35 4.36
CA ALA A 385 -15.80 -25.80 3.05
C ALA A 385 -16.47 -26.53 1.88
N VAL A 386 -16.68 -27.84 2.03
CA VAL A 386 -16.94 -28.77 0.92
C VAL A 386 -18.22 -28.41 0.12
N PRO A 387 -19.38 -28.12 0.75
CA PRO A 387 -20.56 -27.67 0.00
C PRO A 387 -20.38 -26.29 -0.65
N GLY A 388 -19.72 -25.37 0.05
CA GLY A 388 -19.46 -24.01 -0.43
C GLY A 388 -18.61 -24.01 -1.69
N LEU A 389 -17.45 -24.69 -1.65
CA LEU A 389 -16.53 -24.82 -2.78
C LEU A 389 -17.17 -25.56 -3.97
N THR A 390 -17.95 -26.62 -3.74
CA THR A 390 -18.60 -27.35 -4.84
C THR A 390 -19.66 -26.49 -5.54
N ARG A 391 -20.39 -25.62 -4.81
CA ARG A 391 -21.26 -24.61 -5.44
C ARG A 391 -20.45 -23.55 -6.20
N LEU A 392 -19.27 -23.16 -5.70
CA LEU A 392 -18.38 -22.21 -6.39
C LEU A 392 -17.78 -22.74 -7.70
N LEU A 393 -17.89 -24.05 -8.00
CA LEU A 393 -17.61 -24.58 -9.33
C LEU A 393 -18.56 -24.06 -10.42
N LEU A 394 -19.68 -23.45 -10.04
CA LEU A 394 -20.67 -22.85 -10.94
C LEU A 394 -20.72 -21.31 -10.83
N ASP A 395 -19.75 -20.69 -10.13
CA ASP A 395 -19.66 -19.24 -9.97
C ASP A 395 -19.45 -18.54 -11.34
N PRO A 396 -20.07 -17.38 -11.63
CA PRO A 396 -19.84 -16.65 -12.88
C PRO A 396 -18.36 -16.30 -13.11
N ASN A 397 -17.58 -16.07 -12.05
CA ASN A 397 -16.18 -15.70 -12.15
C ASN A 397 -15.24 -16.90 -12.34
N SER A 398 -14.50 -16.90 -13.44
CA SER A 398 -13.55 -17.97 -13.76
C SER A 398 -12.37 -18.10 -12.80
N ARG A 399 -11.96 -17.03 -12.10
CA ARG A 399 -10.92 -17.11 -11.05
C ARG A 399 -11.50 -17.81 -9.81
N THR A 400 -12.73 -17.51 -9.43
CA THR A 400 -13.44 -18.20 -8.34
C THR A 400 -13.62 -19.70 -8.63
N ARG A 401 -14.09 -20.07 -9.84
CA ARG A 401 -14.23 -21.48 -10.23
C ARG A 401 -12.89 -22.23 -10.23
N ARG A 402 -11.81 -21.59 -10.69
CA ARG A 402 -10.45 -22.15 -10.65
C ARG A 402 -9.98 -22.39 -9.21
N ASN A 403 -10.16 -21.40 -8.33
CA ASN A 403 -9.79 -21.49 -6.92
C ASN A 403 -10.57 -22.62 -6.23
N ALA A 404 -11.87 -22.70 -6.49
CA ALA A 404 -12.75 -23.75 -5.96
C ALA A 404 -12.30 -25.16 -6.41
N ALA A 405 -12.01 -25.36 -7.69
CA ALA A 405 -11.51 -26.64 -8.21
C ALA A 405 -10.17 -27.04 -7.55
N SER A 406 -9.21 -26.11 -7.47
CA SER A 406 -7.93 -26.34 -6.78
C SER A 406 -8.11 -26.67 -5.30
N ALA A 407 -9.00 -25.97 -4.59
CA ALA A 407 -9.30 -26.20 -3.18
C ALA A 407 -9.92 -27.58 -2.93
N LEU A 408 -10.91 -28.00 -3.74
CA LEU A 408 -11.50 -29.34 -3.68
C LEU A 408 -10.43 -30.41 -3.96
N GLY A 409 -9.59 -30.20 -4.98
CA GLY A 409 -8.46 -31.06 -5.29
C GLY A 409 -7.46 -31.20 -4.14
N ASN A 410 -7.28 -30.16 -3.32
CA ASN A 410 -6.48 -30.20 -2.11
C ASN A 410 -7.17 -30.99 -0.99
N LEU A 411 -8.48 -30.80 -0.78
CA LEU A 411 -9.26 -31.47 0.28
C LEU A 411 -9.27 -33.01 0.14
N TRP A 412 -9.33 -33.57 -1.08
CA TRP A 412 -9.19 -35.02 -1.32
C TRP A 412 -7.89 -35.63 -0.79
N ARG A 413 -6.89 -34.80 -0.47
CA ARG A 413 -5.56 -35.23 0.02
C ARG A 413 -5.37 -34.93 1.51
N ARG A 414 -6.40 -34.48 2.24
CA ARG A 414 -6.31 -34.10 3.65
C ARG A 414 -6.75 -35.19 4.63
N SER A 415 -7.87 -35.88 4.38
CA SER A 415 -8.29 -37.05 5.18
C SER A 415 -9.36 -37.87 4.46
N ALA A 416 -9.63 -39.09 4.94
CA ALA A 416 -10.61 -40.00 4.35
C ALA A 416 -12.03 -39.44 4.42
N GLU A 417 -12.40 -38.86 5.57
CA GLU A 417 -13.75 -38.37 5.88
C GLU A 417 -14.11 -37.12 5.08
N LEU A 418 -13.11 -36.41 4.54
CA LEU A 418 -13.30 -35.32 3.58
C LEU A 418 -13.55 -35.86 2.17
N GLY A 419 -12.85 -36.92 1.75
CA GLY A 419 -13.07 -37.55 0.45
C GLY A 419 -14.42 -38.26 0.34
N GLU A 420 -14.89 -38.88 1.44
CA GLU A 420 -16.24 -39.45 1.49
C GLU A 420 -17.33 -38.35 1.47
N LEU A 421 -17.17 -37.24 2.20
CA LEU A 421 -18.08 -36.09 2.07
C LEU A 421 -18.10 -35.51 0.63
N LEU A 422 -16.94 -35.48 -0.05
CA LEU A 422 -16.85 -35.05 -1.44
C LEU A 422 -17.57 -36.03 -2.40
N LEU A 423 -17.64 -37.32 -2.06
CA LEU A 423 -18.49 -38.30 -2.76
C LEU A 423 -19.98 -38.10 -2.45
N GLU A 424 -20.36 -37.94 -1.18
CA GLU A 424 -21.73 -37.67 -0.72
C GLU A 424 -22.38 -36.52 -1.51
N ILE A 425 -21.66 -35.40 -1.68
CA ILE A 425 -22.17 -34.21 -2.40
C ILE A 425 -21.95 -34.22 -3.92
N GLN A 426 -21.62 -35.39 -4.51
CA GLN A 426 -21.36 -35.56 -5.96
C GLN A 426 -20.26 -34.65 -6.54
N ALA A 427 -19.27 -34.21 -5.76
CA ALA A 427 -18.21 -33.32 -6.26
C ALA A 427 -17.45 -33.85 -7.50
N PRO A 428 -17.16 -35.17 -7.66
CA PRO A 428 -16.57 -35.70 -8.89
C PRO A 428 -17.43 -35.46 -10.14
N ARG A 429 -18.76 -35.47 -10.01
CA ARG A 429 -19.68 -35.19 -11.12
C ARG A 429 -19.56 -33.73 -11.58
N VAL A 430 -19.69 -32.79 -10.65
CA VAL A 430 -19.61 -31.35 -10.96
C VAL A 430 -18.25 -31.00 -11.56
N LEU A 431 -17.16 -31.59 -11.05
CA LEU A 431 -15.83 -31.41 -11.61
C LEU A 431 -15.66 -32.03 -13.01
N LEU A 432 -16.29 -33.17 -13.31
CA LEU A 432 -16.30 -33.73 -14.66
C LEU A 432 -17.07 -32.82 -15.63
N GLU A 433 -18.22 -32.29 -15.22
CA GLU A 433 -19.01 -31.34 -16.01
C GLU A 433 -18.19 -30.06 -16.30
N VAL A 434 -17.51 -29.49 -15.29
CA VAL A 434 -16.59 -28.33 -15.46
C VAL A 434 -15.38 -28.68 -16.33
N ALA A 435 -14.73 -29.84 -16.11
CA ALA A 435 -13.56 -30.27 -16.88
C ALA A 435 -13.84 -30.39 -18.39
N CYS A 436 -15.06 -30.81 -18.75
CA CYS A 436 -15.47 -30.97 -20.14
C CYS A 436 -16.17 -29.74 -20.76
N ARG A 437 -16.72 -28.81 -19.97
CA ARG A 437 -17.61 -27.74 -20.49
C ARG A 437 -17.25 -26.31 -20.11
N ASP A 438 -16.34 -26.07 -19.16
CA ASP A 438 -16.00 -24.68 -18.80
C ASP A 438 -15.33 -23.96 -19.98
N PRO A 439 -15.75 -22.73 -20.35
CA PRO A 439 -15.10 -21.98 -21.44
C PRO A 439 -13.60 -21.73 -21.19
N GLN A 440 -13.17 -21.62 -19.94
CA GLN A 440 -11.83 -21.18 -19.56
C GLN A 440 -10.88 -22.37 -19.33
N ALA A 441 -9.84 -22.48 -20.16
CA ALA A 441 -8.91 -23.61 -20.16
C ALA A 441 -8.26 -23.87 -18.79
N GLY A 442 -7.84 -22.82 -18.09
CA GLY A 442 -7.27 -22.94 -16.74
C GLY A 442 -8.29 -23.28 -15.64
N VAL A 443 -9.60 -23.29 -15.92
CA VAL A 443 -10.61 -23.87 -15.01
C VAL A 443 -10.79 -25.36 -15.31
N ARG A 444 -10.88 -25.73 -16.60
CA ARG A 444 -10.89 -27.14 -17.04
C ARG A 444 -9.69 -27.91 -16.48
N GLU A 445 -8.49 -27.34 -16.56
CA GLU A 445 -7.28 -27.95 -15.99
C GLU A 445 -7.33 -28.09 -14.46
N GLY A 446 -7.80 -27.06 -13.74
CA GLY A 446 -8.00 -27.15 -12.29
C GLY A 446 -8.96 -28.28 -11.89
N ALA A 447 -10.05 -28.46 -12.63
CA ALA A 447 -11.00 -29.54 -12.41
C ALA A 447 -10.41 -30.93 -12.72
N LEU A 448 -9.64 -31.06 -13.80
CA LEU A 448 -8.91 -32.31 -14.13
C LEU A 448 -7.86 -32.66 -13.07
N LEU A 449 -7.16 -31.66 -12.50
CA LEU A 449 -6.23 -31.86 -11.39
C LEU A 449 -6.95 -32.29 -10.10
N ALA A 450 -8.14 -31.76 -9.84
CA ALA A 450 -8.97 -32.18 -8.70
C ALA A 450 -9.47 -33.63 -8.85
N LEU A 451 -9.98 -34.01 -10.02
CA LEU A 451 -10.36 -35.40 -10.33
C LEU A 451 -9.17 -36.37 -10.20
N ARG A 452 -7.96 -35.93 -10.60
CA ARG A 452 -6.72 -36.70 -10.45
C ARG A 452 -6.20 -36.78 -9.00
N ALA A 453 -6.68 -35.91 -8.11
CA ALA A 453 -6.50 -36.07 -6.66
C ALA A 453 -7.54 -37.03 -6.07
N ALA A 454 -8.80 -36.95 -6.51
CA ALA A 454 -9.85 -37.89 -6.13
C ALA A 454 -9.50 -39.34 -6.52
N SER A 455 -8.93 -39.57 -7.72
CA SER A 455 -8.45 -40.87 -8.20
C SER A 455 -7.19 -41.40 -7.48
N ARG A 456 -6.89 -40.88 -6.30
CA ARG A 456 -5.80 -41.30 -5.38
C ARG A 456 -6.29 -41.43 -3.93
N HIS A 457 -7.58 -41.21 -3.69
CA HIS A 457 -8.23 -41.40 -2.39
C HIS A 457 -8.28 -42.90 -2.04
N PRO A 458 -8.32 -43.32 -0.76
CA PRO A 458 -8.62 -44.71 -0.41
C PRO A 458 -9.94 -45.21 -1.02
N GLY A 459 -10.98 -44.36 -1.03
CA GLY A 459 -12.24 -44.58 -1.75
C GLY A 459 -12.16 -44.46 -3.29
N VAL A 460 -11.00 -44.68 -3.91
CA VAL A 460 -10.79 -44.54 -5.37
C VAL A 460 -11.74 -45.40 -6.19
N GLN A 461 -12.11 -46.60 -5.71
CA GLN A 461 -13.08 -47.46 -6.40
C GLN A 461 -14.44 -46.74 -6.58
N GLN A 462 -14.94 -46.08 -5.53
CA GLN A 462 -16.19 -45.32 -5.59
C GLN A 462 -16.08 -44.10 -6.52
N VAL A 463 -14.94 -43.40 -6.51
CA VAL A 463 -14.64 -42.30 -7.44
C VAL A 463 -14.63 -42.80 -8.90
N SER A 464 -13.94 -43.91 -9.17
CA SER A 464 -13.88 -44.52 -10.51
C SER A 464 -15.26 -44.98 -10.97
N LEU A 465 -16.04 -45.68 -10.13
CA LEU A 465 -17.40 -46.12 -10.45
C LEU A 465 -18.33 -44.94 -10.81
N VAL A 466 -18.31 -43.86 -10.03
CA VAL A 466 -19.08 -42.64 -10.33
C VAL A 466 -18.65 -42.02 -11.66
N LEU A 467 -17.35 -41.94 -11.94
CA LEU A 467 -16.85 -41.38 -13.21
C LEU A 467 -17.15 -42.28 -14.42
N LEU A 468 -17.08 -43.61 -14.26
CA LEU A 468 -17.45 -44.58 -15.29
C LEU A 468 -18.94 -44.51 -15.61
N ALA A 469 -19.81 -44.52 -14.59
CA ALA A 469 -21.27 -44.37 -14.76
C ALA A 469 -21.67 -43.03 -15.42
N LEU A 470 -20.83 -41.99 -15.28
CA LEU A 470 -21.00 -40.70 -15.95
C LEU A 470 -20.39 -40.65 -17.36
N GLY A 471 -19.84 -41.74 -17.90
CA GLY A 471 -19.21 -41.77 -19.23
C GLY A 471 -17.95 -40.92 -19.32
N ALA A 472 -17.20 -40.77 -18.22
CA ALA A 472 -16.00 -39.91 -18.17
C ALA A 472 -14.92 -40.35 -19.18
N GLY A 473 -14.81 -41.64 -19.49
CA GLY A 473 -13.85 -42.16 -20.46
C GLY A 473 -13.98 -41.48 -21.82
N GLU A 474 -15.17 -41.54 -22.43
CA GLU A 474 -15.47 -40.92 -23.73
C GLU A 474 -15.35 -39.39 -23.68
N LYS A 475 -15.97 -38.77 -22.65
CA LYS A 475 -15.99 -37.32 -22.46
C LYS A 475 -14.59 -36.73 -22.31
N LEU A 476 -13.67 -37.44 -21.67
CA LEU A 476 -12.27 -37.03 -21.54
C LEU A 476 -11.43 -37.42 -22.76
N ALA A 477 -11.72 -38.55 -23.43
CA ALA A 477 -11.04 -38.96 -24.66
C ALA A 477 -11.23 -37.96 -25.80
N ALA A 478 -12.44 -37.41 -25.98
CA ALA A 478 -12.71 -36.32 -26.93
C ALA A 478 -11.81 -35.08 -26.72
N HIS A 479 -11.37 -34.84 -25.47
CA HIS A 479 -10.48 -33.74 -25.10
C HIS A 479 -8.99 -34.15 -25.04
N ALA A 480 -8.66 -35.44 -25.23
CA ALA A 480 -7.33 -36.00 -25.08
C ALA A 480 -6.46 -35.94 -26.35
N GLY A 481 -7.06 -35.65 -27.51
CA GLY A 481 -6.37 -35.42 -28.79
C GLY A 481 -6.03 -33.95 -29.09
N SER A 482 -6.48 -33.01 -28.25
CA SER A 482 -6.17 -31.58 -28.39
C SER A 482 -4.75 -31.27 -27.87
N PRO A 483 -4.00 -30.33 -28.48
CA PRO A 483 -2.64 -29.95 -28.03
C PRO A 483 -2.59 -29.19 -26.69
N CYS A 484 -3.72 -28.99 -25.99
CA CYS A 484 -3.75 -28.30 -24.70
C CYS A 484 -3.05 -29.08 -23.55
N PRO A 485 -2.47 -28.41 -22.54
CA PRO A 485 -1.87 -29.06 -21.35
C PRO A 485 -2.81 -30.04 -20.63
N SER A 486 -4.12 -29.74 -20.64
CA SER A 486 -5.20 -30.58 -20.13
C SER A 486 -5.24 -31.99 -20.74
N ALA A 487 -4.82 -32.18 -21.99
CA ALA A 487 -4.87 -33.49 -22.65
C ALA A 487 -3.99 -34.54 -21.93
N ARG A 488 -2.82 -34.13 -21.40
CA ARG A 488 -1.97 -35.00 -20.56
C ARG A 488 -2.66 -35.42 -19.25
N HIS A 489 -3.61 -34.63 -18.76
CA HIS A 489 -4.43 -34.95 -17.59
C HIS A 489 -5.61 -35.84 -17.95
N CYS A 490 -6.32 -35.56 -19.05
CA CYS A 490 -7.36 -36.44 -19.62
C CYS A 490 -6.82 -37.86 -19.87
N GLN A 491 -5.70 -38.00 -20.58
CA GLN A 491 -5.08 -39.30 -20.88
C GLN A 491 -4.72 -40.10 -19.61
N LYS A 492 -4.29 -39.43 -18.54
CA LYS A 492 -3.97 -40.09 -17.26
C LYS A 492 -5.24 -40.55 -16.53
N LEU A 493 -6.31 -39.75 -16.54
CA LEU A 493 -7.60 -40.14 -15.98
C LEU A 493 -8.24 -41.30 -16.76
N VAL A 494 -8.26 -41.25 -18.09
CA VAL A 494 -8.80 -42.33 -18.94
C VAL A 494 -8.08 -43.67 -18.67
N ARG A 495 -6.74 -43.66 -18.52
CA ARG A 495 -5.98 -44.89 -18.17
C ARG A 495 -6.32 -45.43 -16.78
N LEU A 496 -6.50 -44.56 -15.78
CA LEU A 496 -6.88 -44.96 -14.42
C LEU A 496 -8.31 -45.53 -14.39
N LEU A 497 -9.24 -44.94 -15.12
CA LEU A 497 -10.62 -45.43 -15.25
C LEU A 497 -10.66 -46.77 -15.98
N ALA A 498 -9.90 -46.95 -17.07
CA ALA A 498 -9.81 -48.22 -17.79
C ALA A 498 -9.25 -49.34 -16.89
N ALA A 499 -8.19 -49.07 -16.13
CA ALA A 499 -7.63 -50.02 -15.16
C ALA A 499 -8.58 -50.33 -13.99
N SER A 500 -9.50 -49.42 -13.66
CA SER A 500 -10.58 -49.63 -12.68
C SER A 500 -11.81 -50.36 -13.26
N HIS A 501 -11.77 -50.75 -14.53
CA HIS A 501 -12.87 -51.41 -15.24
C HIS A 501 -12.51 -52.84 -15.67
N SER A 502 -11.24 -53.23 -15.51
CA SER A 502 -10.64 -54.49 -15.96
C SER A 502 -10.24 -55.43 -14.82
N GLY A 503 -10.71 -55.17 -13.60
CA GLY A 503 -10.45 -55.94 -12.37
C GLY A 503 -11.44 -55.54 -11.28
#